data_AF-A0A6I3JBW6-F1
#
_entry.id   AF-A0A6I3JBW6-F1
#
_cell.length_a   1.000
_cell.length_b   1.000
_cell.length_c   1.000
_cell.angle_alpha   90.00
_cell.angle_beta   90.00
_cell.angle_gamma   90.00
#
_symmetry.space_group_name_H-M   'P 1'
#
loop_
_entity.id
_entity.type
_entity.pdbx_description
1 polymer ?
#
loop_
_entity_poly.entity_id
_entity_poly.type
_entity_poly.pdbx_seq_one_letter_code
_entity_poly.pdbx_strand_id
1 'polypeptide(L)' 'MVDYFRILINARLAEMEERGASAVEYGLLIAGIAALIVVAVFALGPVVKEAFADTCASIRGGNSNIAATC' A
#
# COMPACT_ATOMS: atom_id res chain seq x y z
N MET A 1 28.57 40.47 14.96
CA MET A 1 29.04 39.07 14.82
C MET A 1 27.88 38.09 14.91
N VAL A 2 27.02 38.19 15.94
CA VAL A 2 25.85 37.31 16.12
C VAL A 2 24.90 37.32 14.90
N ASP A 3 24.81 38.45 14.21
CA ASP A 3 23.95 38.67 13.03
C ASP A 3 24.33 37.78 11.85
N TYR A 4 25.63 37.54 11.64
CA TYR A 4 26.13 36.62 10.62
C TYR A 4 25.67 35.18 10.91
N PHE A 5 25.66 34.80 12.19
CA PHE A 5 25.15 33.50 12.64
C PHE A 5 23.65 33.36 12.42
N ARG A 6 22.88 34.44 12.64
CA ARG A 6 21.44 34.48 12.37
C ARG A 6 21.11 34.33 10.88
N ILE A 7 21.85 35.03 10.01
CA ILE A 7 21.69 34.92 8.55
C ILE A 7 21.95 33.48 8.08
N LEU A 8 23.04 32.86 8.56
CA LEU A 8 23.37 31.47 8.24
C LEU A 8 22.31 30.47 8.74
N ILE A 9 21.82 30.62 9.98
CA ILE A 9 20.76 29.75 10.51
C ILE A 9 19.45 29.93 9.72
N ASN A 10 19.05 31.16 9.38
CA ASN A 10 17.80 31.42 8.69
C ASN A 10 17.80 30.84 7.25
N ALA A 11 18.92 30.99 6.53
CA ALA A 11 19.10 30.35 5.21
C ALA A 11 19.02 28.82 5.28
N ARG A 12 19.67 28.22 6.30
CA ARG A 12 19.73 26.77 6.50
C ARG A 12 18.40 26.18 7.00
N LEU A 13 17.54 26.99 7.62
CA LEU A 13 16.18 26.60 8.03
C LEU A 13 15.20 26.63 6.83
N ALA A 14 15.31 27.64 5.96
CA ALA A 14 14.53 27.72 4.72
C ALA A 14 14.78 26.51 3.80
N GLU A 15 16.04 26.03 3.69
CA GLU A 15 16.36 24.78 2.96
C GLU A 15 15.69 23.53 3.56
N MET A 16 15.36 23.51 4.86
CA MET A 16 14.70 22.36 5.48
C MET A 16 13.19 22.36 5.24
N GLU A 17 12.58 23.54 5.15
CA GLU A 17 11.15 23.72 4.88
C GLU A 17 10.76 23.14 3.51
N GLU A 18 11.49 23.51 2.46
CA GLU A 18 11.31 23.02 1.09
C GLU A 18 11.39 21.48 1.01
N ARG A 19 12.35 20.90 1.74
CA ARG A 19 12.57 19.44 1.81
C ARG A 19 11.49 18.72 2.63
N GLY A 20 10.92 19.39 3.63
CA GLY A 20 9.81 18.88 4.42
C GLY A 20 8.50 18.84 3.63
N ALA A 21 8.19 19.92 2.90
CA ALA A 21 7.00 20.00 2.04
C ALA A 21 7.05 18.96 0.91
N SER A 22 8.20 18.86 0.21
CA SER A 22 8.38 17.91 -0.90
C SER A 22 8.23 16.44 -0.47
N ALA A 23 8.64 16.09 0.75
CA ALA A 23 8.44 14.74 1.29
C ALA A 23 6.96 14.36 1.46
N VAL A 24 6.09 15.34 1.74
CA VAL A 24 4.64 15.12 1.91
C VAL A 24 3.94 14.94 0.57
N GLU A 25 4.32 15.67 -0.48
CA GLU A 25 3.73 15.51 -1.82
C GLU A 25 3.95 14.11 -2.39
N TYR A 26 5.20 13.64 -2.43
CA TYR A 26 5.51 12.28 -2.88
C TYR A 26 4.91 11.22 -1.94
N GLY A 27 4.89 11.48 -0.62
CA GLY A 27 4.23 10.61 0.35
C GLY A 27 2.73 10.44 0.10
N LEU A 28 2.02 11.52 -0.26
CA LEU A 28 0.58 11.50 -0.54
C LEU A 28 0.25 10.78 -1.85
N LEU A 29 1.09 10.93 -2.89
CA LEU A 29 0.97 10.16 -4.13
C LEU A 29 1.12 8.65 -3.87
N ILE A 30 2.12 8.26 -3.06
CA ILE A 30 2.33 6.86 -2.68
C ILE A 30 1.17 6.35 -1.82
N ALA A 31 0.65 7.15 -0.89
CA ALA A 31 -0.52 6.80 -0.08
C ALA A 31 -1.78 6.55 -0.93
N GLY A 32 -2.01 7.35 -1.98
CA GLY A 32 -3.09 7.15 -2.93
C GLY A 32 -2.98 5.83 -3.71
N ILE A 33 -1.77 5.49 -4.16
CA ILE A 33 -1.49 4.20 -4.83
C ILE A 33 -1.70 3.03 -3.86
N ALA A 34 -1.22 3.16 -2.61
CA ALA A 34 -1.42 2.14 -1.59
C ALA A 34 -2.90 1.90 -1.28
N ALA A 35 -3.71 2.96 -1.19
CA ALA A 35 -5.16 2.85 -1.01
C ALA A 35 -5.84 2.11 -2.18
N LEU A 36 -5.45 2.40 -3.43
CA LEU A 36 -5.95 1.68 -4.61
C LEU A 36 -5.59 0.19 -4.59
N ILE A 37 -4.36 -0.16 -4.20
CA ILE A 37 -3.92 -1.56 -4.08
C ILE A 37 -4.74 -2.29 -3.00
N VAL A 38 -4.98 -1.66 -1.86
CA VAL A 38 -5.80 -2.21 -0.77
C VAL A 38 -7.23 -2.50 -1.27
N VAL A 39 -7.86 -1.54 -1.95
CA VAL A 39 -9.20 -1.72 -2.54
C VAL A 39 -9.21 -2.87 -3.56
N ALA A 40 -8.22 -2.96 -4.43
CA ALA A 40 -8.11 -4.05 -5.41
C ALA A 40 -7.99 -5.43 -4.75
N VAL A 41 -7.19 -5.56 -3.68
CA VAL A 41 -7.06 -6.82 -2.92
C VAL A 41 -8.37 -7.20 -2.22
N PHE A 42 -9.07 -6.24 -1.60
CA PHE A 42 -10.37 -6.52 -0.97
C PHE A 42 -11.48 -6.85 -1.97
N ALA A 43 -11.44 -6.31 -3.19
CA ALA A 43 -12.38 -6.64 -4.25
C ALA A 43 -12.10 -8.01 -4.90
N LEU A 44 -10.84 -8.35 -5.17
CA LEU A 44 -10.45 -9.59 -5.85
C LEU A 44 -10.35 -10.79 -4.90
N GLY A 45 -9.99 -10.57 -3.63
CA GLY A 45 -9.87 -11.62 -2.61
C GLY A 45 -11.09 -12.55 -2.48
N PRO A 46 -12.33 -12.05 -2.33
CA PRO A 46 -13.51 -12.93 -2.25
C PRO A 46 -13.76 -13.70 -3.55
N VAL A 47 -13.60 -13.06 -4.72
CA VAL A 47 -13.80 -13.70 -6.04
C VAL A 47 -12.82 -14.87 -6.24
N VAL A 48 -11.55 -14.67 -5.88
CA VAL A 48 -10.53 -15.72 -5.96
C VAL A 48 -10.83 -16.85 -4.97
N LYS A 49 -11.25 -16.53 -3.74
CA LYS A 49 -11.64 -17.52 -2.73
C LYS A 49 -12.85 -18.37 -3.19
N GLU A 50 -13.85 -17.74 -3.76
CA GLU A 50 -15.06 -18.39 -4.27
C GLU A 50 -14.73 -19.33 -5.44
N ALA A 51 -13.95 -18.86 -6.42
CA ALA A 51 -13.49 -19.70 -7.52
C ALA A 51 -12.68 -20.94 -7.05
N PHE A 52 -11.84 -20.82 -6.02
CA PHE A 52 -11.16 -21.97 -5.41
C PHE A 52 -12.11 -22.88 -4.63
N ALA A 53 -13.12 -22.35 -3.95
CA ALA A 53 -14.13 -23.14 -3.25
C ALA A 53 -15.00 -23.95 -4.23
N ASP A 54 -15.46 -23.35 -5.33
CA ASP A 54 -16.22 -24.02 -6.40
C ASP A 54 -15.39 -25.11 -7.09
N THR A 55 -14.10 -24.85 -7.31
CA THR A 55 -13.16 -25.84 -7.84
C THR A 55 -13.02 -27.03 -6.87
N CYS A 56 -12.86 -26.77 -5.57
CA CYS A 56 -12.81 -27.83 -4.55
C CYS A 56 -14.11 -28.63 -4.48
N ALA A 57 -15.27 -27.97 -4.52
CA ALA A 57 -16.58 -28.60 -4.53
C ALA A 57 -16.77 -29.51 -5.76
N SER A 58 -16.33 -29.04 -6.93
CA SER A 58 -16.34 -29.82 -8.19
C SER A 58 -15.45 -31.06 -8.10
N ILE A 59 -14.25 -30.95 -7.52
CA ILE A 59 -13.33 -32.08 -7.31
C ILE A 59 -13.93 -33.11 -6.34
N ARG A 60 -14.52 -32.66 -5.22
CA ARG A 60 -15.21 -33.54 -4.25
C ARG A 60 -16.42 -34.23 -4.87
N GLY A 61 -17.26 -33.51 -5.61
CA GLY A 61 -18.46 -34.05 -6.25
C GLY A 61 -18.15 -35.03 -7.39
N GLY A 62 -17.08 -34.79 -8.14
CA GLY A 62 -16.62 -35.69 -9.21
C GLY A 62 -15.90 -36.94 -8.70
N ASN A 63 -15.27 -36.90 -7.53
CA ASN A 63 -14.51 -38.03 -7.00
C ASN A 63 -14.54 -38.09 -5.46
N SER A 64 -15.64 -38.61 -4.90
CA SER A 64 -15.92 -38.76 -3.46
C SER A 64 -14.88 -39.55 -2.65
N ASN A 65 -13.92 -40.19 -3.31
CA ASN A 65 -12.87 -41.03 -2.71
C ASN A 65 -11.55 -40.28 -2.45
N ILE A 66 -11.44 -39.01 -2.89
CA ILE A 66 -10.26 -38.18 -2.59
C ILE A 66 -10.59 -37.33 -1.37
N ALA A 67 -9.85 -37.54 -0.28
CA ALA A 67 -9.78 -36.61 0.85
C ALA A 67 -9.02 -35.34 0.43
N ALA A 68 -9.64 -34.54 -0.44
CA ALA A 68 -9.09 -33.27 -0.89
C ALA A 68 -8.97 -32.36 0.34
N THR A 69 -7.77 -31.88 0.64
CA THR A 69 -7.44 -31.09 1.84
C THR A 69 -7.78 -29.60 1.71
N CYS A 70 -8.84 -29.32 0.95
CA CYS A 70 -9.69 -28.13 1.02
C CYS A 70 -11.01 -28.45 1.78
#